data_AF-A0A7J7FRT8-F1
#
_entry.id   AF-A0A7J7FRT8-F1
#
_cell.length_a   1.000
_cell.length_b   1.000
_cell.length_c   1.000
_cell.angle_alpha   90.00
_cell.angle_beta   90.00
_cell.angle_gamma   90.00
#
_symmetry.space_group_name_H-M   'P 1'
#
loop_
_entity.id
_entity.type
_entity.pdbx_description
1 polymer ?
#
loop_
_entity_poly.entity_id
_entity_poly.type
_entity_poly.pdbx_seq_one_letter_code
_entity_poly.pdbx_strand_id
1 'polypeptide(L)'
;MVVMAMLLVAVMEFGGSEVGGSGGDIDEDDEIDETCSEMQRYMFFAWPFNLTSFTEDCISSFGVPPRPHWVTTYYGGHDIKAILQRFASNIIFSNGLRDPYSSAGVLQDISATVVAVYTVNRSHCLDILPTDQSDPQWLTDQRNTEVKIIQGWINQYYADLLSSSKH
;
A
#
# COMPACT_ATOMS: atom_id res chain seq x y z
N MET A 1 -2.81 15.79 13.19
CA MET A 1 -2.97 15.50 11.75
C MET A 1 -2.23 14.21 11.49
N VAL A 2 -2.97 13.12 11.29
CA VAL A 2 -2.37 11.81 11.10
C VAL A 2 -1.80 11.79 9.70
N VAL A 3 -0.48 11.91 9.57
CA VAL A 3 0.24 11.54 8.35
C VAL A 3 0.17 10.01 8.26
N MET A 4 -0.99 9.49 7.86
CA MET A 4 -1.20 8.10 7.45
C MET A 4 -0.84 8.01 5.96
N ALA A 5 0.35 8.46 5.60
CA ALA A 5 0.91 8.26 4.25
C ALA A 5 1.85 7.04 4.20
N MET A 6 2.02 6.30 5.29
CA MET A 6 2.93 5.14 5.36
C MET A 6 2.46 4.07 6.36
N LEU A 7 1.19 3.68 6.39
CA LEU A 7 0.76 2.61 7.31
C LEU A 7 -0.07 1.47 6.74
N LEU A 8 -0.14 1.30 5.42
CA LEU A 8 -0.55 0.00 4.88
C LEU A 8 0.61 -0.89 4.43
N VAL A 9 1.82 -0.34 4.26
CA VAL A 9 3.01 -1.16 3.94
C VAL A 9 3.83 -1.47 5.21
N ALA A 10 3.85 -0.57 6.21
CA ALA A 10 4.70 -0.71 7.39
C ALA A 10 4.24 -1.77 8.43
N VAL A 11 3.05 -2.38 8.26
CA VAL A 11 2.65 -3.50 9.14
C VAL A 11 3.28 -4.83 8.68
N MET A 12 3.89 -4.88 7.49
CA MET A 12 4.49 -6.09 6.90
C MET A 12 5.98 -6.31 7.22
N GLU A 13 6.63 -5.47 8.04
CA GLU A 13 8.10 -5.56 8.29
C GLU A 13 8.53 -6.21 9.63
N PHE A 14 7.65 -6.85 10.39
CA PHE A 14 8.09 -7.60 11.57
C PHE A 14 8.29 -9.09 11.28
N GLY A 15 9.52 -9.47 10.93
CA GLY A 15 9.96 -10.87 11.02
C GLY A 15 11.12 -11.30 10.11
N GLY A 16 12.27 -10.63 10.16
CA GLY A 16 13.47 -11.11 9.48
C GLY A 16 14.12 -12.31 10.19
N SER A 17 14.46 -13.37 9.42
CA SER A 17 15.78 -13.97 9.47
C SER A 17 16.08 -14.72 8.17
N GLU A 18 17.28 -14.50 7.64
CA GLU A 18 17.78 -14.92 6.33
C GLU A 18 17.70 -16.44 6.09
N VAL A 19 16.89 -16.85 5.12
CA VAL A 19 17.19 -17.99 4.24
C VAL A 19 16.90 -17.51 2.83
N GLY A 20 17.90 -17.60 1.94
CA GLY A 20 17.81 -17.13 0.56
C GLY A 20 16.57 -17.70 -0.16
N GLY A 21 15.58 -16.83 -0.35
CA GLY A 21 14.33 -17.06 -1.05
C GLY A 21 13.63 -15.71 -1.16
N SER A 22 13.21 -15.35 -2.36
CA SER A 22 12.59 -14.07 -2.72
C SER A 22 11.52 -13.63 -1.73
N GLY A 23 11.64 -12.39 -1.22
CA GLY A 23 10.58 -11.75 -0.43
C GLY A 23 9.25 -11.70 -1.18
N GLY A 24 8.20 -12.13 -0.49
CA GLY A 24 6.83 -12.11 -0.98
C GLY A 24 5.94 -13.13 -0.28
N ASP A 25 5.78 -13.04 1.03
CA ASP A 25 4.70 -13.73 1.73
C ASP A 25 3.58 -12.70 1.95
N ILE A 26 2.71 -12.59 0.96
CA ILE A 26 1.53 -11.73 1.01
C ILE A 26 0.52 -12.45 1.90
N ASP A 27 0.10 -11.82 2.99
CA ASP A 27 -1.09 -12.19 3.76
C ASP A 27 -2.34 -11.94 2.88
N GLU A 28 -2.60 -12.81 1.91
CA GLU A 28 -3.85 -12.80 1.14
C GLU A 28 -4.94 -13.52 1.95
N ASP A 29 -6.10 -12.88 2.09
CA ASP A 29 -7.28 -13.47 2.71
C ASP A 29 -7.72 -14.76 1.98
N ASP A 30 -8.44 -15.61 2.70
CA ASP A 30 -9.03 -16.91 2.32
C ASP A 30 -9.88 -16.97 1.02
N GLU A 31 -9.89 -15.93 0.19
CA GLU A 31 -10.25 -16.12 -1.23
C GLU A 31 -8.96 -16.50 -1.94
N ILE A 32 -8.65 -17.81 -1.93
CA ILE A 32 -7.62 -18.43 -2.77
C ILE A 32 -7.74 -17.76 -4.13
N ASP A 33 -6.79 -16.90 -4.48
CA ASP A 33 -6.70 -16.45 -5.86
C ASP A 33 -6.32 -17.72 -6.63
N GLU A 34 -7.34 -18.34 -7.23
CA GLU A 34 -7.29 -19.55 -8.05
C GLU A 34 -6.39 -19.33 -9.29
N THR A 35 -5.67 -18.20 -9.35
CA THR A 35 -4.74 -17.77 -10.40
C THR A 35 -3.36 -18.40 -10.29
N CYS A 36 -2.89 -18.81 -9.10
CA CYS A 36 -1.61 -19.50 -8.98
C CYS A 36 -1.67 -20.96 -9.49
N SER A 37 -2.89 -21.50 -9.72
CA SER A 37 -3.11 -22.81 -10.34
C SER A 37 -2.93 -22.84 -11.86
N GLU A 38 -2.94 -21.69 -12.54
CA GLU A 38 -2.86 -21.65 -14.01
C GLU A 38 -1.39 -21.50 -14.47
N MET A 39 -0.69 -22.64 -14.61
CA MET A 39 0.70 -22.75 -15.12
C MET A 39 0.95 -22.06 -16.47
N GLN A 40 -0.07 -21.59 -17.19
CA GLN A 40 0.07 -20.96 -18.50
C GLN A 40 0.30 -19.44 -18.47
N ARG A 41 0.16 -18.77 -17.32
CA ARG A 41 0.20 -17.30 -17.25
C ARG A 41 1.50 -16.71 -16.69
N TYR A 42 2.33 -17.51 -16.03
CA TYR A 42 3.53 -17.07 -15.33
C TYR A 42 4.76 -17.90 -15.69
N MET A 43 5.96 -17.30 -15.59
CA MET A 43 7.24 -17.96 -15.92
C MET A 43 7.78 -18.86 -14.78
N PHE A 44 7.03 -19.03 -13.69
CA PHE A 44 7.44 -19.75 -12.49
C PHE A 44 6.68 -21.07 -12.34
N PHE A 45 7.27 -22.01 -11.59
CA PHE A 45 6.58 -23.23 -11.22
C PHE A 45 5.43 -22.94 -10.24
N ALA A 46 4.37 -23.74 -10.32
CA ALA A 46 3.26 -23.64 -9.39
C ALA A 46 3.76 -23.91 -7.96
N TRP A 47 3.46 -22.99 -7.05
CA TRP A 47 3.76 -23.10 -5.63
C TRP A 47 2.53 -22.62 -4.84
N PRO A 48 1.56 -23.52 -4.59
CA PRO A 48 0.31 -23.11 -3.95
C PRO A 48 0.54 -22.75 -2.48
N PHE A 49 -0.02 -21.62 -2.06
CA PHE A 49 -0.01 -21.19 -0.68
C PHE A 49 -0.81 -22.14 0.22
N ASN A 50 -0.30 -22.43 1.42
CA ASN A 50 -0.96 -23.26 2.42
C ASN A 50 -0.94 -22.58 3.79
N LEU A 51 -2.10 -22.05 4.20
CA LEU A 51 -2.24 -21.32 5.46
C LEU A 51 -1.90 -22.17 6.70
N THR A 52 -2.14 -23.50 6.66
CA THR A 52 -1.82 -24.39 7.79
C THR A 52 -0.31 -24.51 7.97
N SER A 53 0.42 -24.80 6.88
CA SER A 53 1.88 -24.85 6.91
C SER A 53 2.49 -23.51 7.33
N PHE A 54 2.00 -22.41 6.77
CA PHE A 54 2.44 -21.07 7.13
C PHE A 54 2.21 -20.75 8.62
N THR A 55 1.05 -21.14 9.15
CA THR A 55 0.75 -20.97 10.57
C THR A 55 1.70 -21.74 11.47
N GLU A 56 2.03 -23.00 11.12
CA GLU A 56 2.99 -23.81 11.85
C GLU A 56 4.38 -23.18 11.85
N ASP A 57 4.82 -22.66 10.69
CA ASP A 57 6.10 -21.97 10.53
C ASP A 57 6.17 -20.68 11.34
N CYS A 58 5.09 -19.89 11.39
CA CYS A 58 5.00 -18.68 12.21
C CYS A 58 5.07 -19.00 13.72
N ILE A 59 4.35 -20.03 14.17
CA ILE A 59 4.39 -20.46 15.58
C ILE A 59 5.79 -20.95 15.94
N SER A 60 6.42 -21.72 15.05
CA SER A 60 7.78 -22.24 15.24
C SER A 60 8.82 -21.12 15.34
N SER A 61 8.72 -20.13 14.46
CA SER A 61 9.71 -19.04 14.34
C SER A 61 9.50 -17.92 15.35
N PHE A 62 8.25 -17.55 15.61
CA PHE A 62 7.88 -16.36 16.38
C PHE A 62 7.05 -16.64 17.64
N GLY A 63 6.62 -17.89 17.85
CA GLY A 63 5.82 -18.28 19.02
C GLY A 63 4.36 -17.78 18.99
N VAL A 64 3.92 -17.22 17.87
CA VAL A 64 2.58 -16.63 17.71
C VAL A 64 1.95 -17.09 16.39
N PRO A 65 0.65 -17.45 16.39
CA PRO A 65 -0.06 -17.74 15.15
C PRO A 65 -0.39 -16.44 14.39
N PRO A 66 -0.42 -16.47 13.06
CA PRO A 66 -0.89 -15.35 12.25
C PRO A 66 -2.39 -15.11 12.48
N ARG A 67 -2.85 -13.89 12.15
CA ARG A 67 -4.26 -13.50 12.23
C ARG A 67 -4.75 -13.04 10.86
N PRO A 68 -5.10 -13.96 9.94
CA PRO A 68 -5.30 -13.65 8.53
C PRO A 68 -6.35 -12.54 8.32
N HIS A 69 -7.50 -12.63 9.01
CA HIS A 69 -8.58 -11.66 8.84
C HIS A 69 -8.44 -10.38 9.68
N TRP A 70 -7.36 -10.20 10.43
CA TRP A 70 -7.25 -9.03 11.31
C TRP A 70 -7.21 -7.73 10.48
N VAL A 71 -6.43 -7.72 9.40
CA VAL A 71 -6.27 -6.54 8.54
C VAL A 71 -7.59 -6.21 7.84
N THR A 72 -8.26 -7.20 7.26
CA THR A 72 -9.54 -7.00 6.56
C THR A 72 -10.67 -6.62 7.49
N THR A 73 -10.71 -7.19 8.70
CA THR A 73 -11.69 -6.79 9.73
C THR A 73 -11.44 -5.37 10.21
N TYR A 74 -10.18 -4.99 10.42
CA TYR A 74 -9.84 -3.72 11.04
C TYR A 74 -9.91 -2.53 10.06
N TYR A 75 -9.44 -2.73 8.82
CA TYR A 75 -9.35 -1.67 7.81
C TYR A 75 -10.44 -1.72 6.74
N GLY A 76 -11.32 -2.72 6.78
CA GLY A 76 -12.53 -2.75 5.96
C GLY A 76 -12.53 -3.72 4.78
N GLY A 77 -11.42 -4.41 4.53
CA GLY A 77 -11.32 -5.48 3.51
C GLY A 77 -11.91 -5.09 2.17
N HIS A 78 -12.84 -5.89 1.65
CA HIS A 78 -13.47 -5.64 0.35
C HIS A 78 -14.26 -4.32 0.28
N ASP A 79 -14.72 -3.79 1.41
CA ASP A 79 -15.49 -2.53 1.51
C ASP A 79 -14.60 -1.30 1.78
N ILE A 80 -13.26 -1.44 1.66
CA ILE A 80 -12.30 -0.38 1.98
C ILE A 80 -12.61 0.94 1.24
N LYS A 81 -13.07 0.89 -0.01
CA LYS A 81 -13.46 2.11 -0.75
C LYS A 81 -14.62 2.85 -0.08
N ALA A 82 -15.65 2.13 0.34
CA ALA A 82 -16.82 2.72 0.99
C ALA A 82 -16.45 3.31 2.37
N ILE A 83 -15.54 2.65 3.10
CA ILE A 83 -15.06 3.12 4.39
C ILE A 83 -14.18 4.35 4.24
N LEU A 84 -13.18 4.31 3.35
CA LEU A 84 -12.29 5.44 3.07
C LEU A 84 -13.07 6.65 2.54
N GLN A 85 -14.09 6.44 1.72
CA GLN A 85 -14.94 7.53 1.23
C GLN A 85 -15.65 8.29 2.35
N ARG A 86 -16.02 7.60 3.44
CA ARG A 86 -16.77 8.20 4.56
C ARG A 86 -15.89 8.81 5.64
N PHE A 87 -14.75 8.17 5.94
CA PHE A 87 -13.96 8.50 7.12
C PHE A 87 -12.56 9.03 6.81
N ALA A 88 -12.00 8.70 5.64
CA ALA A 88 -10.64 9.12 5.31
C ALA A 88 -10.63 10.49 4.63
N SER A 89 -9.58 11.24 4.90
CA SER A 89 -9.26 12.49 4.22
C SER A 89 -7.76 12.67 4.17
N ASN A 90 -7.31 13.44 3.18
CA ASN A 90 -5.91 13.81 2.98
C ASN A 90 -4.96 12.59 2.87
N ILE A 91 -5.28 11.68 1.95
CA ILE A 91 -4.47 10.50 1.63
C ILE A 91 -4.13 10.51 0.14
N ILE A 92 -2.86 10.23 -0.17
CA ILE A 92 -2.40 9.94 -1.53
C ILE A 92 -2.06 8.45 -1.60
N PHE A 93 -2.72 7.72 -2.50
CA PHE A 93 -2.32 6.37 -2.89
C PHE A 93 -1.43 6.44 -4.12
N SER A 94 -0.12 6.39 -3.92
CA SER A 94 0.85 6.43 -5.01
C SER A 94 1.20 5.02 -5.49
N ASN A 95 1.08 4.76 -6.79
CA ASN A 95 1.29 3.43 -7.36
C ASN A 95 2.08 3.47 -8.67
N GLY A 96 2.85 2.42 -8.93
CA GLY A 96 3.48 2.19 -10.23
C GLY A 96 2.95 0.94 -10.88
N LEU A 97 2.45 1.01 -12.11
CA LEU A 97 1.82 -0.15 -12.74
C LEU A 97 2.79 -1.25 -13.17
N ARG A 98 4.11 -1.05 -13.04
CA ARG A 98 5.11 -2.13 -13.16
C ARG A 98 5.39 -2.83 -11.84
N ASP A 99 4.93 -2.26 -10.74
CA ASP A 99 5.02 -2.89 -9.44
C ASP A 99 3.92 -3.97 -9.34
N PRO A 100 4.26 -5.26 -9.12
CA PRO A 100 3.25 -6.29 -8.93
C PRO A 100 2.30 -5.97 -7.77
N TYR A 101 2.74 -5.24 -6.73
CA TYR A 101 1.88 -4.83 -5.62
C TYR A 101 0.79 -3.82 -6.02
N SER A 102 0.90 -3.19 -7.18
CA SER A 102 -0.11 -2.22 -7.64
C SER A 102 -1.47 -2.86 -7.97
N SER A 103 -1.54 -4.19 -8.16
CA SER A 103 -2.79 -4.92 -8.34
C SER A 103 -3.68 -4.88 -7.09
N ALA A 104 -3.06 -4.90 -5.90
CA ALA A 104 -3.72 -4.79 -4.61
C ALA A 104 -3.89 -3.33 -4.14
N GLY A 105 -3.37 -2.36 -4.90
CA GLY A 105 -3.39 -0.94 -4.57
C GLY A 105 -4.67 -0.20 -4.99
N VAL A 106 -4.80 1.05 -4.53
CA VAL A 106 -5.89 1.96 -4.94
C VAL A 106 -5.44 2.76 -6.17
N LEU A 107 -6.09 2.51 -7.31
CA LEU A 107 -5.79 3.15 -8.60
C LEU A 107 -6.84 4.18 -9.05
N GLN A 108 -7.80 4.52 -8.20
CA GLN A 108 -8.87 5.48 -8.50
C GLN A 108 -9.09 6.40 -7.30
N ASP A 109 -9.39 7.67 -7.57
CA ASP A 109 -9.79 8.61 -6.54
C ASP A 109 -11.04 8.12 -5.82
N ILE A 110 -10.98 8.11 -4.48
CA ILE A 110 -12.09 7.69 -3.62
C ILE A 110 -12.91 8.91 -3.19
N SER A 111 -12.24 10.05 -2.99
CA SER A 111 -12.86 11.33 -2.65
C SER A 111 -12.01 12.50 -3.12
N ALA A 112 -12.48 13.74 -2.92
CA ALA A 112 -11.73 14.94 -3.28
C ALA A 112 -10.38 15.08 -2.53
N THR A 113 -10.17 14.37 -1.43
CA THR A 113 -8.94 14.42 -0.61
C THR A 113 -8.28 13.06 -0.43
N VAL A 114 -8.88 11.99 -0.96
CA VAL A 114 -8.35 10.63 -0.96
C VAL A 114 -8.15 10.25 -2.43
N VAL A 115 -6.94 10.52 -2.92
CA VAL A 115 -6.62 10.54 -4.35
C VAL A 115 -5.61 9.46 -4.71
N ALA A 116 -5.71 8.94 -5.92
CA ALA A 116 -4.76 7.98 -6.48
C ALA A 116 -3.82 8.67 -7.46
N VAL A 117 -2.52 8.56 -7.24
CA VAL A 117 -1.48 9.10 -8.12
C VAL A 117 -0.67 7.93 -8.67
N TYR A 118 -0.92 7.56 -9.92
CA TYR A 118 -0.25 6.40 -10.51
C TYR A 118 0.37 6.68 -11.87
N THR A 119 1.34 5.85 -12.25
CA THR A 119 2.01 5.94 -13.56
C THR A 119 2.34 4.56 -14.11
N VAL A 120 2.37 4.46 -15.45
CA VAL A 120 2.63 3.21 -16.18
C VAL A 120 4.07 2.73 -16.00
N ASN A 121 5.02 3.65 -15.77
CA ASN A 121 6.46 3.35 -15.85
C ASN A 121 7.14 3.08 -14.50
N ARG A 122 6.44 3.27 -13.39
CA ARG A 122 7.01 3.23 -12.03
C ARG A 122 7.08 1.81 -11.47
N SER A 123 8.16 1.52 -10.75
CA SER A 123 8.32 0.36 -9.87
C SER A 123 8.12 0.74 -8.39
N HIS A 124 8.24 -0.24 -7.50
CA HIS A 124 7.97 -0.11 -6.08
C HIS A 124 8.59 1.15 -5.43
N CYS A 125 7.74 1.98 -4.82
CA CYS A 125 8.07 3.12 -3.96
C CYS A 125 9.12 4.13 -4.48
N LEU A 126 9.22 4.35 -5.81
CA LEU A 126 10.22 5.28 -6.36
C LEU A 126 10.01 6.77 -5.99
N ASP A 127 8.78 7.21 -5.69
CA ASP A 127 8.49 8.58 -5.21
C ASP A 127 9.27 8.95 -3.96
N ILE A 128 9.29 8.05 -2.99
CA ILE A 128 9.82 8.33 -1.65
C ILE A 128 11.34 8.23 -1.58
N LEU A 129 11.97 7.69 -2.62
CA LEU A 129 13.42 7.63 -2.72
C LEU A 129 14.00 9.04 -2.92
N PRO A 130 15.25 9.26 -2.47
CA PRO A 130 15.98 10.49 -2.78
C PRO A 130 16.02 10.76 -4.28
N THR A 131 16.02 12.04 -4.65
CA THR A 131 16.13 12.42 -6.06
C THR A 131 17.53 12.12 -6.59
N ASP A 132 17.58 11.65 -7.83
CA ASP A 132 18.79 11.42 -8.60
C ASP A 132 18.76 12.24 -9.90
N GLN A 133 19.93 12.62 -10.43
CA GLN A 133 20.02 13.37 -11.69
C GLN A 133 19.54 12.56 -12.91
N SER A 134 19.55 11.23 -12.80
CA SER A 134 19.05 10.31 -13.82
C SER A 134 17.55 10.03 -13.71
N ASP A 135 16.85 10.64 -12.74
CA ASP A 135 15.42 10.45 -12.58
C ASP A 135 14.68 10.86 -13.86
N PRO A 136 13.81 9.98 -14.39
CA PRO A 136 13.06 10.31 -15.59
C PRO A 136 12.04 11.40 -15.29
N GLN A 137 11.74 12.23 -16.28
CA GLN A 137 10.83 13.38 -16.11
C GLN A 137 9.47 13.00 -15.50
N TRP A 138 8.91 11.84 -15.87
CA TRP A 138 7.64 11.37 -15.32
C TRP A 138 7.68 11.17 -13.79
N LEU A 139 8.83 10.80 -13.22
CA LEU A 139 8.98 10.60 -11.78
C LEU A 139 9.01 11.95 -11.06
N THR A 140 9.75 12.90 -11.63
CA THR A 140 9.80 14.29 -11.17
C THR A 140 8.41 14.94 -11.20
N ASP A 141 7.66 14.76 -12.29
CA ASP A 141 6.30 15.30 -12.43
C ASP A 141 5.33 14.70 -11.40
N GLN A 142 5.48 13.40 -11.12
CA GLN A 142 4.69 12.74 -10.10
C GLN A 142 5.00 13.28 -8.69
N ARG A 143 6.27 13.37 -8.31
CA ARG A 143 6.68 13.97 -7.01
C ARG A 143 6.19 15.41 -6.88
N ASN A 144 6.26 16.19 -7.95
CA ASN A 144 5.74 17.56 -7.97
C ASN A 144 4.22 17.61 -7.75
N THR A 145 3.48 16.63 -8.30
CA THR A 145 2.04 16.50 -8.09
C THR A 145 1.72 16.17 -6.63
N GLU A 146 2.43 15.21 -6.04
CA GLU A 146 2.30 14.82 -4.63
C GLU A 146 2.60 16.01 -3.70
N VAL A 147 3.72 16.71 -3.92
CA VAL A 147 4.10 17.92 -3.16
C VAL A 147 3.02 19.01 -3.28
N LYS A 148 2.47 19.23 -4.47
CA LYS A 148 1.42 20.23 -4.68
C LYS A 148 0.16 19.92 -3.88
N ILE A 149 -0.25 18.65 -3.80
CA ILE A 149 -1.40 18.21 -3.02
C ILE A 149 -1.13 18.44 -1.53
N ILE A 150 0.02 17.99 -1.03
CA ILE A 150 0.43 18.16 0.38
C ILE A 150 0.50 19.64 0.76
N GLN A 151 1.06 20.49 -0.11
CA GLN A 151 1.11 21.93 0.11
C GLN A 151 -0.31 22.52 0.21
N GLY A 152 -1.25 22.03 -0.59
CA GLY A 152 -2.67 22.38 -0.50
C GLY A 152 -3.26 22.08 0.89
N TRP A 153 -2.99 20.89 1.43
CA TRP A 153 -3.44 20.50 2.76
C TRP A 153 -2.82 21.35 3.88
N ILE A 154 -1.52 21.65 3.78
CA ILE A 154 -0.83 22.53 4.74
C ILE A 154 -1.43 23.94 4.71
N ASN A 155 -1.67 24.48 3.53
CA ASN A 155 -2.28 25.81 3.38
C ASN A 155 -3.69 25.85 3.96
N GLN A 156 -4.50 24.82 3.70
CA GLN A 156 -5.85 24.70 4.27
C GLN A 156 -5.81 24.67 5.80
N TYR A 157 -4.90 23.88 6.37
CA TYR A 157 -4.73 23.82 7.83
C TYR A 157 -4.42 25.18 8.46
N TYR A 158 -3.49 25.95 7.88
CA TYR A 158 -3.18 27.28 8.41
C TYR A 158 -4.34 28.27 8.23
N ALA A 159 -5.12 28.17 7.16
CA ALA A 159 -6.32 28.98 6.98
C ALA A 159 -7.37 28.67 8.06
N ASP A 160 -7.57 27.40 8.39
CA ASP A 160 -8.50 26.94 9.42
C ASP A 160 -8.04 27.34 10.84
N LEU A 161 -6.73 27.32 11.10
CA LEU A 161 -6.17 27.77 12.37
C LEU A 161 -6.39 29.28 12.59
N LEU A 162 -6.25 30.09 11.53
CA LEU A 162 -6.47 31.53 11.57
C LEU A 162 -7.95 31.90 11.69
N SER A 163 -8.87 31.09 11.15
CA SER A 163 -10.30 31.29 11.31
C SER A 163 -10.78 30.91 12.72
N SER A 164 -10.17 29.87 13.31
CA SER A 164 -10.51 29.37 14.65
C SER A 164 -9.98 30.25 15.79
N SER A 165 -8.90 31.00 15.58
CA SER A 165 -8.30 31.90 16.59
C SER A 165 -8.98 33.28 16.72
N LYS A 166 -10.02 33.54 15.92
CA LYS A 166 -10.82 34.78 15.96
C LYS A 166 -12.04 34.72 16.90
N HIS A 167 -12.22 33.61 17.61
CA HIS A 167 -13.22 33.41 18.66
C HIS A 167 -12.54 33.27 20.03
#